data_AF-A0A7Y5NNP2-F1
#
_entry.id   AF-A0A7Y5NNP2-F1
#
_cell.length_a   1.000
_cell.length_b   1.000
_cell.length_c   1.000
_cell.angle_alpha   90.00
_cell.angle_beta   90.00
_cell.angle_gamma   90.00
#
_symmetry.space_group_name_H-M   'P 1'
#
loop_
_entity.id
_entity.type
_entity.pdbx_description
1 polymer ?
#
loop_
_entity_poly.entity_id
_entity_poly.type
_entity_poly.pdbx_seq_one_letter_code
_entity_poly.pdbx_strand_id
1 'polypeptide(L)'
;MDAQTFEAELRKLQADANSRKDNAGCIACTACERCVECTFCTRSTALLRCHYCVDAERCVASTHCRESQDLFSCTHCEVSARCSQSSYLFRCVDCTSCSYCFGCVGLIGKDFHILNQPYSRSEYFAITAKLRKALVR
;
A
#
# COMPACT_ATOMS: atom_id res chain seq x y z
N MET A 1 37.52 -3.79 25.10
CA MET A 1 36.06 -3.88 24.90
C MET A 1 35.67 -5.34 25.00
N ASP A 2 34.83 -5.69 25.97
CA ASP A 2 34.30 -7.06 26.12
C ASP A 2 32.98 -7.23 25.36
N ALA A 3 32.48 -8.47 25.28
CA ALA A 3 31.26 -8.80 24.55
C ALA A 3 30.01 -8.06 25.08
N GLN A 4 29.92 -7.84 26.38
CA GLN A 4 28.78 -7.13 27.00
C GLN A 4 28.78 -5.65 26.63
N THR A 5 29.96 -5.02 26.64
CA THR A 5 30.13 -3.62 26.21
C THR A 5 29.78 -3.46 24.74
N PHE A 6 30.21 -4.39 23.88
CA PHE A 6 29.85 -4.39 22.46
C PHE A 6 28.33 -4.49 22.24
N GLU A 7 27.66 -5.43 22.91
CA GLU A 7 26.21 -5.60 22.78
C GLU A 7 25.43 -4.37 23.28
N ALA A 8 25.89 -3.74 24.36
CA ALA A 8 25.27 -2.53 24.89
C ALA A 8 25.37 -1.35 23.92
N GLU A 9 26.57 -1.11 23.36
CA GLU A 9 26.78 -0.08 22.33
C GLU A 9 25.97 -0.37 21.07
N LEU A 10 25.92 -1.64 20.62
CA LEU A 10 25.10 -2.05 19.48
C LEU A 10 23.61 -1.78 19.72
N ARG A 11 23.06 -2.13 20.89
CA ARG A 11 21.65 -1.86 21.23
C ARG A 11 21.35 -0.36 21.22
N LYS A 12 22.27 0.47 21.71
CA LYS A 12 22.13 1.93 21.69
C LYS A 12 22.05 2.45 20.25
N LEU A 13 22.97 2.01 19.39
CA LEU A 13 22.95 2.37 17.96
C LEU A 13 21.66 1.92 17.26
N GLN A 14 21.16 0.73 17.59
CA GLN A 14 19.89 0.21 17.04
C GLN A 14 18.68 1.03 17.50
N ALA A 15 18.63 1.42 18.78
CA ALA A 15 17.57 2.28 19.31
C ALA A 15 17.58 3.67 18.65
N ASP A 16 18.76 4.27 18.51
CA ASP A 16 18.94 5.57 17.87
C ASP A 16 18.52 5.51 16.39
N ALA A 17 18.89 4.45 15.67
CA ALA A 17 18.50 4.24 14.27
C ALA A 17 16.97 4.09 14.10
N ASN A 18 16.31 3.38 15.02
CA ASN A 18 14.86 3.11 14.97
C ASN A 18 13.99 4.31 15.39
N SER A 19 14.59 5.34 15.99
CA SER A 19 13.86 6.52 16.48
C SER A 19 13.51 7.55 15.39
N ARG A 20 14.12 7.46 14.19
CA ARG A 20 13.88 8.42 13.11
C ARG A 20 12.49 8.22 12.51
N LYS A 21 11.62 9.19 12.77
CA LYS A 21 10.26 9.29 12.20
C LYS A 21 10.14 10.37 11.12
N ASP A 22 11.24 11.03 10.79
CA ASP A 22 11.27 12.20 9.92
C ASP A 22 10.75 11.89 8.52
N ASN A 23 10.04 12.86 7.94
CA ASN A 23 9.66 12.85 6.54
C ASN A 23 10.66 13.69 5.74
N ALA A 24 11.14 13.20 4.60
CA ALA A 24 12.09 13.88 3.74
C ALA A 24 11.47 14.21 2.39
N GLY A 25 11.64 15.43 1.89
CA GLY A 25 11.14 15.83 0.56
C GLY A 25 9.61 15.69 0.39
N CYS A 26 8.85 15.70 1.49
CA CYS A 26 7.39 15.53 1.45
C CYS A 26 6.67 16.87 1.37
N ILE A 27 5.64 16.94 0.53
CA ILE A 27 4.83 18.15 0.29
C ILE A 27 3.39 17.88 0.71
N ALA A 28 2.81 18.78 1.49
CA ALA A 28 1.40 18.72 1.92
C ALA A 28 0.98 17.35 2.53
N CYS A 29 1.89 16.70 3.25
CA CYS A 29 1.62 15.44 3.94
C CYS A 29 1.15 15.69 5.37
N THR A 30 0.10 15.00 5.81
CA THR A 30 -0.52 15.21 7.14
C THR A 30 -0.52 13.91 7.94
N ALA A 31 -0.07 13.96 9.20
CA ALA A 31 0.01 12.78 10.08
C ALA A 31 0.79 11.59 9.45
N CYS A 32 1.89 11.87 8.75
CA CYS A 32 2.75 10.86 8.15
C CYS A 32 4.06 10.68 8.93
N GLU A 33 4.61 9.47 8.94
CA GLU A 33 5.91 9.17 9.54
C GLU A 33 6.80 8.39 8.57
N ARG A 34 8.12 8.66 8.56
CA ARG A 34 9.12 7.92 7.76
C ARG A 34 8.88 7.97 6.25
N CYS A 35 8.25 9.02 5.73
CA CYS A 35 7.94 9.16 4.31
C CYS A 35 9.01 9.94 3.54
N VAL A 36 9.25 9.57 2.28
CA VAL A 36 10.27 10.18 1.41
C VAL A 36 9.67 10.55 0.06
N GLU A 37 9.87 11.79 -0.39
CA GLU A 37 9.43 12.29 -1.71
C GLU A 37 7.93 12.10 -1.98
N CYS A 38 7.08 12.29 -0.97
CA CYS A 38 5.64 12.08 -1.08
C CYS A 38 4.85 13.39 -1.19
N THR A 39 3.70 13.36 -1.87
CA THR A 39 2.85 14.55 -2.05
C THR A 39 1.40 14.24 -1.69
N PHE A 40 0.75 15.11 -0.90
CA PHE A 40 -0.67 14.99 -0.56
C PHE A 40 -1.06 13.67 0.11
N CYS A 41 -0.14 13.06 0.90
CA CYS A 41 -0.43 11.84 1.64
C CYS A 41 -0.96 12.14 3.05
N THR A 42 -1.83 11.30 3.59
CA THR A 42 -2.43 11.49 4.92
C THR A 42 -2.38 10.21 5.75
N ARG A 43 -2.09 10.31 7.05
CA ARG A 43 -2.10 9.18 8.03
C ARG A 43 -1.33 7.96 7.53
N SER A 44 -0.14 8.15 6.98
CA SER A 44 0.60 7.09 6.29
C SER A 44 2.02 6.92 6.82
N THR A 45 2.57 5.73 6.72
CA THR A 45 3.88 5.41 7.30
C THR A 45 4.80 4.72 6.31
N ALA A 46 6.09 5.10 6.30
CA ALA A 46 7.12 4.46 5.49
C ALA A 46 6.79 4.46 3.97
N LEU A 47 6.32 5.59 3.45
CA LEU A 47 6.06 5.76 2.01
C LEU A 47 7.29 6.25 1.26
N LEU A 48 7.47 5.83 0.01
CA LEU A 48 8.52 6.33 -0.88
C LEU A 48 7.93 6.72 -2.24
N ARG A 49 8.10 7.98 -2.66
CA ARG A 49 7.62 8.49 -3.96
C ARG A 49 6.13 8.21 -4.21
N CYS A 50 5.30 8.43 -3.19
CA CYS A 50 3.87 8.18 -3.25
C CYS A 50 3.06 9.48 -3.30
N HIS A 51 1.92 9.45 -3.99
CA HIS A 51 1.07 10.64 -4.16
C HIS A 51 -0.40 10.33 -3.88
N TYR A 52 -1.08 11.22 -3.15
CA TYR A 52 -2.51 11.09 -2.84
C TYR A 52 -2.88 9.78 -2.12
N CYS A 53 -2.00 9.27 -1.26
CA CYS A 53 -2.26 8.06 -0.47
C CYS A 53 -2.81 8.38 0.92
N VAL A 54 -3.74 7.58 1.42
CA VAL A 54 -4.40 7.78 2.72
C VAL A 54 -4.39 6.47 3.50
N ASP A 55 -4.01 6.49 4.77
CA ASP A 55 -3.95 5.28 5.61
C ASP A 55 -3.10 4.17 4.96
N ALA A 56 -1.96 4.52 4.36
CA ALA A 56 -1.10 3.58 3.64
C ALA A 56 0.20 3.31 4.40
N GLU A 57 0.71 2.09 4.29
CA GLU A 57 1.94 1.68 4.97
C GLU A 57 2.90 0.91 4.04
N ARG A 58 4.20 1.26 4.09
CA ARG A 58 5.26 0.57 3.34
C ARG A 58 4.99 0.49 1.83
N CYS A 59 4.49 1.58 1.23
CA CYS A 59 4.24 1.65 -0.21
C CYS A 59 5.33 2.42 -0.96
N VAL A 60 5.59 2.01 -2.20
CA VAL A 60 6.59 2.61 -3.08
C VAL A 60 5.96 2.96 -4.43
N ALA A 61 6.26 4.15 -4.95
CA ALA A 61 5.86 4.60 -6.29
C ALA A 61 4.35 4.44 -6.57
N SER A 62 3.51 4.62 -5.54
CA SER A 62 2.09 4.32 -5.61
C SER A 62 1.23 5.58 -5.52
N THR A 63 0.10 5.59 -6.23
CA THR A 63 -0.75 6.79 -6.36
C THR A 63 -2.22 6.47 -6.09
N HIS A 64 -2.94 7.38 -5.41
CA HIS A 64 -4.36 7.23 -5.11
C HIS A 64 -4.73 5.92 -4.39
N CYS A 65 -3.91 5.50 -3.43
CA CYS A 65 -4.17 4.28 -2.66
C CYS A 65 -4.73 4.60 -1.27
N ARG A 66 -5.64 3.76 -0.76
CA ARG A 66 -6.27 3.92 0.55
C ARG A 66 -6.20 2.65 1.38
N GLU A 67 -5.92 2.77 2.68
CA GLU A 67 -5.99 1.67 3.66
C GLU A 67 -5.21 0.43 3.19
N SER A 68 -4.04 0.64 2.58
CA SER A 68 -3.31 -0.40 1.87
C SER A 68 -1.87 -0.52 2.35
N GLN A 69 -1.31 -1.72 2.22
CA GLN A 69 0.00 -2.05 2.79
C GLN A 69 0.88 -2.78 1.77
N ASP A 70 2.19 -2.53 1.82
CA ASP A 70 3.18 -3.25 0.99
C ASP A 70 2.86 -3.18 -0.52
N LEU A 71 2.55 -1.97 -1.02
CA LEU A 71 2.29 -1.75 -2.44
C LEU A 71 3.55 -1.31 -3.19
N PHE A 72 3.75 -1.83 -4.40
CA PHE A 72 4.86 -1.44 -5.27
C PHE A 72 4.35 -1.04 -6.66
N SER A 73 4.48 0.23 -7.03
CA SER A 73 4.03 0.76 -8.32
C SER A 73 2.55 0.48 -8.60
N CYS A 74 1.67 0.75 -7.62
CA CYS A 74 0.24 0.50 -7.71
C CYS A 74 -0.58 1.79 -7.79
N THR A 75 -1.74 1.73 -8.45
CA THR A 75 -2.63 2.89 -8.64
C THR A 75 -4.08 2.56 -8.30
N HIS A 76 -4.81 3.45 -7.63
CA HIS A 76 -6.23 3.27 -7.31
C HIS A 76 -6.52 1.95 -6.56
N CYS A 77 -5.71 1.62 -5.56
CA CYS A 77 -5.89 0.42 -4.74
C CYS A 77 -6.53 0.78 -3.39
N GLU A 78 -7.50 -0.01 -2.96
CA GLU A 78 -8.21 0.18 -1.69
C GLU A 78 -8.20 -1.10 -0.87
N VAL A 79 -7.87 -0.97 0.42
CA VAL A 79 -7.90 -2.09 1.39
C VAL A 79 -7.09 -3.30 0.90
N SER A 80 -5.98 -3.06 0.20
CA SER A 80 -5.22 -4.11 -0.49
C SER A 80 -3.81 -4.26 0.08
N ALA A 81 -3.25 -5.47 0.02
CA ALA A 81 -1.96 -5.78 0.64
C ALA A 81 -1.03 -6.56 -0.29
N ARG A 82 0.28 -6.29 -0.20
CA ARG A 82 1.32 -7.06 -0.92
C ARG A 82 1.06 -7.17 -2.42
N CYS A 83 0.72 -6.05 -3.04
CA CYS A 83 0.41 -6.00 -4.47
C CYS A 83 1.48 -5.22 -5.23
N SER A 84 1.78 -5.65 -6.47
CA SER A 84 2.77 -4.99 -7.30
C SER A 84 2.26 -4.73 -8.72
N GLN A 85 2.68 -3.60 -9.30
CA GLN A 85 2.40 -3.21 -10.69
C GLN A 85 0.91 -3.31 -11.07
N SER A 86 0.01 -3.05 -10.12
CA SER A 86 -1.42 -3.35 -10.27
C SER A 86 -2.28 -2.09 -10.18
N SER A 87 -3.48 -2.15 -10.73
CA SER A 87 -4.40 -1.01 -10.77
C SER A 87 -5.84 -1.39 -10.44
N TYR A 88 -6.59 -0.47 -9.84
CA TYR A 88 -8.02 -0.67 -9.53
C TYR A 88 -8.31 -1.94 -8.72
N LEU A 89 -7.51 -2.18 -7.69
CA LEU A 89 -7.69 -3.30 -6.77
C LEU A 89 -8.59 -2.91 -5.60
N PHE A 90 -9.47 -3.80 -5.19
CA PHE A 90 -10.28 -3.63 -3.99
C PHE A 90 -10.22 -4.90 -3.15
N ARG A 91 -9.72 -4.80 -1.91
CA ARG A 91 -9.57 -5.94 -0.99
C ARG A 91 -8.76 -7.10 -1.59
N CYS A 92 -7.73 -6.78 -2.38
CA CYS A 92 -6.87 -7.78 -3.01
C CYS A 92 -5.60 -8.03 -2.20
N VAL A 93 -5.07 -9.24 -2.31
CA VAL A 93 -3.88 -9.68 -1.57
C VAL A 93 -2.95 -10.47 -2.49
N ASP A 94 -1.64 -10.22 -2.45
CA ASP A 94 -0.65 -10.96 -3.24
C ASP A 94 -0.92 -10.93 -4.77
N CYS A 95 -1.42 -9.80 -5.29
CA CYS A 95 -1.68 -9.62 -6.73
C CYS A 95 -0.50 -8.92 -7.44
N THR A 96 -0.11 -9.43 -8.61
CA THR A 96 0.97 -8.86 -9.42
C THR A 96 0.49 -8.59 -10.83
N SER A 97 0.73 -7.39 -11.36
CA SER A 97 0.33 -7.02 -12.72
C SER A 97 -1.15 -7.29 -13.01
N CYS A 98 -2.04 -6.96 -12.07
CA CYS A 98 -3.48 -7.20 -12.18
C CYS A 98 -4.24 -5.87 -12.28
N SER A 99 -5.31 -5.85 -13.07
CA SER A 99 -6.20 -4.69 -13.17
C SER A 99 -7.65 -5.07 -12.90
N TYR A 100 -8.43 -4.19 -12.28
CA TYR A 100 -9.86 -4.43 -12.04
C TYR A 100 -10.11 -5.79 -11.35
N CYS A 101 -9.52 -5.95 -10.17
CA CYS A 101 -9.73 -7.14 -9.34
C CYS A 101 -10.45 -6.76 -8.04
N PHE A 102 -11.38 -7.61 -7.63
CA PHE A 102 -12.22 -7.40 -6.46
C PHE A 102 -12.18 -8.62 -5.55
N GLY A 103 -11.55 -8.50 -4.38
CA GLY A 103 -11.42 -9.59 -3.42
C GLY A 103 -10.54 -10.75 -3.92
N CYS A 104 -9.56 -10.47 -4.76
CA CYS A 104 -8.70 -11.50 -5.36
C CYS A 104 -7.45 -11.77 -4.52
N VAL A 105 -6.94 -13.01 -4.60
CA VAL A 105 -5.77 -13.46 -3.86
C VAL A 105 -4.82 -14.23 -4.78
N GLY A 106 -3.54 -13.83 -4.84
CA GLY A 106 -2.49 -14.60 -5.53
C GLY A 106 -2.57 -14.59 -7.07
N LEU A 107 -3.26 -13.62 -7.66
CA LEU A 107 -3.37 -13.51 -9.12
C LEU A 107 -2.15 -12.83 -9.75
N ILE A 108 -1.79 -13.28 -10.95
CA ILE A 108 -0.70 -12.71 -11.75
C ILE A 108 -1.19 -12.45 -13.17
N GLY A 109 -1.08 -11.22 -13.66
CA GLY A 109 -1.42 -10.88 -15.04
C GLY A 109 -2.90 -11.05 -15.37
N LYS A 110 -3.80 -10.86 -14.40
CA LYS A 110 -5.24 -11.09 -14.55
C LYS A 110 -6.03 -9.80 -14.44
N ASP A 111 -7.04 -9.70 -15.30
CA ASP A 111 -7.96 -8.58 -15.34
C ASP A 111 -9.42 -9.01 -15.17
N PHE A 112 -10.26 -8.15 -14.59
CA PHE A 112 -11.71 -8.38 -14.43
C PHE A 112 -12.04 -9.65 -13.63
N HIS A 113 -11.39 -9.82 -12.48
CA HIS A 113 -11.66 -10.96 -11.59
C HIS A 113 -12.39 -10.52 -10.32
N ILE A 114 -13.36 -11.33 -9.89
CA ILE A 114 -14.01 -11.19 -8.58
C ILE A 114 -13.84 -12.53 -7.86
N LEU A 115 -13.24 -12.51 -6.66
CA LEU A 115 -12.95 -13.73 -5.89
C LEU A 115 -12.21 -14.80 -6.73
N ASN A 116 -11.17 -14.37 -7.46
CA ASN A 116 -10.38 -15.20 -8.38
C ASN A 116 -11.14 -15.81 -9.57
N GLN A 117 -12.40 -15.44 -9.80
CA GLN A 117 -13.16 -15.89 -10.96
C GLN A 117 -13.16 -14.81 -12.05
N PRO A 118 -12.94 -15.17 -13.33
CA PRO A 118 -12.97 -14.22 -14.44
C PRO A 118 -14.41 -13.82 -14.77
N TYR A 119 -14.60 -12.56 -15.12
CA TYR A 119 -15.87 -12.01 -15.59
C TYR A 119 -15.66 -11.22 -16.87
N SER A 120 -16.72 -11.10 -17.68
CA SER A 120 -16.69 -10.09 -18.73
C SER A 120 -16.64 -8.69 -18.13
N ARG A 121 -16.15 -7.72 -18.90
CA ARG A 121 -16.04 -6.33 -18.47
C ARG A 121 -17.37 -5.76 -17.98
N SER A 122 -18.46 -6.00 -18.70
CA SER A 122 -19.80 -5.52 -18.35
C SER A 122 -20.32 -6.14 -17.05
N GLU A 123 -20.16 -7.46 -16.89
CA GLU A 123 -20.56 -8.17 -15.68
C GLU A 123 -19.75 -7.71 -14.47
N TYR A 124 -18.42 -7.56 -14.63
CA TYR A 124 -17.54 -7.09 -13.58
C TYR A 124 -18.01 -5.73 -13.02
N PHE A 125 -18.25 -4.75 -13.90
CA PHE A 125 -18.68 -3.42 -13.46
C PHE A 125 -20.09 -3.44 -12.84
N ALA A 126 -21.01 -4.26 -13.38
CA ALA A 126 -22.35 -4.40 -12.82
C ALA A 126 -22.34 -5.01 -11.41
N ILE A 127 -21.52 -6.05 -11.18
CA ILE A 127 -21.40 -6.72 -9.88
C ILE A 127 -20.66 -5.81 -8.89
N THR A 128 -19.51 -5.27 -9.27
CA THR A 128 -18.70 -4.43 -8.37
C THR A 128 -19.37 -3.12 -7.99
N ALA A 129 -20.18 -2.52 -8.87
CA ALA A 129 -20.98 -1.33 -8.51
C ALA A 129 -21.99 -1.63 -7.39
N LYS A 130 -22.59 -2.82 -7.39
CA LYS A 130 -23.48 -3.28 -6.30
C LYS A 130 -22.69 -3.55 -5.02
N LEU A 131 -21.57 -4.28 -5.14
CA LEU A 131 -20.71 -4.64 -4.00
C LEU A 131 -20.12 -3.40 -3.31
N ARG A 132 -19.62 -2.42 -4.06
CA ARG A 132 -19.05 -1.18 -3.50
C ARG A 132 -20.08 -0.42 -2.66
N LYS A 133 -21.33 -0.31 -3.11
CA LYS A 133 -22.40 0.34 -2.32
C LYS A 133 -22.73 -0.41 -1.03
N ALA A 134 -22.59 -1.73 -1.01
CA ALA A 134 -22.87 -2.54 0.17
C ALA A 134 -21.72 -2.53 1.19
N LEU A 135 -20.48 -2.39 0.71
CA LEU A 135 -19.26 -2.51 1.51
C LEU A 135 -18.70 -1.17 1.99
N VAL A 136 -19.08 -0.06 1.37
CA VAL A 136 -18.86 1.29 1.90
C VAL A 136 -20.00 1.59 2.87
N ARG A 137 -19.82 1.23 4.15
CA ARG A 137 -20.67 1.61 5.27
C ARG A 137 -19.85 2.31 6.35
#